data_AF-A0A1A3UMF8-F1
#
_entry.id   AF-A0A1A3UMF8-F1
#
_cell.length_a   1.000
_cell.length_b   1.000
_cell.length_c   1.000
_cell.angle_alpha   90.00
_cell.angle_beta   90.00
_cell.angle_gamma   90.00
#
_symmetry.space_group_name_H-M   'P 1'
#
loop_
_entity.id
_entity.type
_entity.pdbx_description
1 polymer ?
#
loop_
_entity_poly.entity_id
_entity_poly.type
_entity_poly.pdbx_seq_one_letter_code
_entity_poly.pdbx_strand_id
1 'polypeptide(L)'
;MNDRWQYLIVLGFCLAVTAPLEIFGNGVYRQARRALRALLPVAALFLVWDAVAIAAKVWTYDGKYLTGIEMPPHIPIEEVLFFVVIPVCGLLTYNAVSTILDWSRRR
;
A
#
# COMPACT_ATOMS: atom_id res chain seq x y z
N MET A 1 12.74 -20.22 8.05
CA MET A 1 11.50 -19.47 7.76
C MET A 1 11.36 -19.41 6.24
N ASN A 2 10.19 -19.69 5.68
CA ASN A 2 9.98 -19.59 4.23
C ASN A 2 10.07 -18.11 3.84
N ASP A 3 11.17 -17.71 3.19
CA ASP A 3 11.44 -16.31 2.80
C ASP A 3 10.34 -15.70 1.90
N ARG A 4 9.57 -16.58 1.24
CA ARG A 4 8.41 -16.26 0.39
C ARG A 4 7.30 -15.44 1.04
N TRP A 5 7.21 -15.43 2.37
CA TRP A 5 6.18 -14.69 3.10
C TRP A 5 6.66 -13.33 3.60
N GLN A 6 7.96 -13.03 3.50
CA GLN A 6 8.53 -11.83 4.11
C GLN A 6 7.87 -10.56 3.58
N TYR A 7 7.62 -10.47 2.28
CA TYR A 7 6.97 -9.30 1.70
C TYR A 7 5.55 -9.12 2.25
N LEU A 8 4.72 -10.17 2.24
CA LEU A 8 3.37 -10.11 2.80
C LEU A 8 3.36 -9.80 4.30
N ILE A 9 4.32 -10.36 5.05
CA ILE A 9 4.47 -10.08 6.49
C ILE A 9 4.80 -8.60 6.71
N VAL A 10 5.70 -8.02 5.92
CA VAL A 10 6.05 -6.59 6.02
C VAL A 10 4.86 -5.71 5.68
N LEU A 11 4.11 -6.02 4.61
CA LEU A 11 2.89 -5.29 4.26
C LEU A 11 1.83 -5.38 5.37
N GLY A 12 1.61 -6.57 5.92
CA GLY A 12 0.72 -6.79 7.05
C GLY A 12 1.17 -6.05 8.30
N PHE A 13 2.47 -6.00 8.57
CA PHE A 13 3.04 -5.26 9.69
C PHE A 13 2.86 -3.75 9.54
N CYS A 14 3.10 -3.19 8.34
CA CYS A 14 2.84 -1.78 8.04
C CYS A 14 1.37 -1.41 8.30
N LEU A 15 0.42 -2.25 7.88
CA LEU A 15 -0.99 -2.06 8.19
C LEU A 15 -1.26 -2.15 9.69
N ALA A 16 -0.73 -3.17 10.36
CA ALA A 16 -0.97 -3.37 11.79
C ALA A 16 -0.46 -2.20 12.63
N VAL A 17 0.68 -1.63 12.28
CA VAL A 17 1.27 -0.46 12.96
C VAL A 17 0.48 0.82 12.66
N THR A 18 -0.03 0.99 11.44
CA THR A 18 -0.75 2.20 11.05
C THR A 18 -2.26 2.15 11.33
N ALA A 19 -2.86 0.97 11.50
CA ALA A 19 -4.28 0.82 11.78
C ALA A 19 -4.77 1.57 13.04
N PRO A 20 -4.02 1.61 14.17
CA PRO A 20 -4.40 2.43 15.33
C PRO A 20 -4.48 3.94 15.05
N LEU A 21 -3.80 4.43 14.01
CA LEU A 21 -3.85 5.85 13.62
C LEU A 21 -5.23 6.28 13.12
N GLU A 22 -6.07 5.33 12.68
CA GLU A 22 -7.47 5.57 12.28
C GLU A 22 -8.29 6.26 13.38
N ILE A 23 -7.93 6.06 14.66
CA ILE A 23 -8.61 6.65 15.83
C ILE A 23 -8.45 8.19 15.84
N PHE A 24 -7.37 8.71 15.24
CA PHE A 24 -7.09 10.13 15.19
C PHE A 24 -7.69 10.75 13.92
N GLY A 25 -8.91 11.26 14.04
CA GLY A 25 -9.55 12.10 13.01
C GLY A 25 -10.78 11.49 12.36
N ASN A 26 -11.02 11.84 11.09
CA ASN A 26 -12.24 11.44 10.38
C ASN A 26 -12.23 9.98 9.88
N GLY A 27 -11.12 9.26 10.02
CA GLY A 27 -10.94 7.86 9.62
C GLY A 27 -10.81 7.66 8.10
N VAL A 28 -9.80 6.89 7.67
CA VAL A 28 -9.57 6.50 6.28
C VAL A 28 -10.41 5.29 5.92
N TYR A 29 -10.51 4.29 6.80
CA TYR A 29 -11.39 3.13 6.64
C TYR A 29 -12.86 3.54 6.65
N ARG A 30 -13.25 4.55 7.44
CA ARG A 30 -14.61 5.13 7.38
C ARG A 30 -14.96 5.71 6.00
N GLN A 31 -13.96 6.09 5.22
CA GLN A 31 -14.12 6.64 3.87
C GLN A 31 -13.46 5.75 2.80
N ALA A 32 -13.43 4.44 3.03
CA ALA A 32 -12.75 3.47 2.15
C ALA A 32 -13.15 3.62 0.68
N ARG A 33 -14.41 3.93 0.36
CA ARG A 33 -14.83 4.16 -1.04
C ARG A 33 -14.16 5.39 -1.68
N ARG A 34 -13.97 6.48 -0.93
CA ARG A 34 -13.30 7.68 -1.42
C ARG A 34 -11.80 7.44 -1.56
N ALA A 35 -11.21 6.79 -0.56
CA ALA A 35 -9.80 6.37 -0.61
C ALA A 35 -9.56 5.47 -1.82
N LEU A 36 -10.35 4.42 -2.01
CA LEU A 36 -10.24 3.53 -3.18
C LEU A 36 -10.44 4.27 -4.49
N ARG A 37 -11.41 5.18 -4.62
CA ARG A 37 -11.58 5.95 -5.86
C ARG A 37 -10.40 6.87 -6.18
N ALA A 38 -9.71 7.37 -5.16
CA ALA A 38 -8.49 8.16 -5.36
C ALA A 38 -7.27 7.27 -5.66
N LEU A 39 -7.18 6.11 -5.02
CA LEU A 39 -6.05 5.19 -5.14
C LEU A 39 -6.10 4.36 -6.42
N LEU A 40 -7.26 3.82 -6.80
CA LEU A 40 -7.39 2.88 -7.92
C LEU A 40 -6.88 3.43 -9.27
N PRO A 41 -7.16 4.68 -9.69
CA PRO A 41 -6.65 5.20 -10.95
C PRO A 41 -5.11 5.30 -10.95
N VAL A 42 -4.54 5.72 -9.82
CA VAL A 42 -3.09 5.87 -9.66
C VAL A 42 -2.43 4.49 -9.59
N ALA A 43 -2.96 3.59 -8.78
CA ALA A 43 -2.50 2.21 -8.67
C ALA A 43 -2.55 1.50 -10.03
N ALA A 44 -3.63 1.67 -10.80
CA ALA A 44 -3.74 1.08 -12.14
C ALA A 44 -2.66 1.61 -13.09
N LEU A 45 -2.42 2.92 -13.10
CA LEU A 45 -1.39 3.53 -13.95
C LEU A 45 0.01 3.00 -13.59
N PHE A 46 0.34 2.94 -12.30
CA PHE A 46 1.63 2.45 -11.85
C PHE A 46 1.80 0.94 -12.03
N LEU A 47 0.73 0.15 -11.88
CA LEU A 47 0.77 -1.29 -12.16
C LEU A 47 1.02 -1.56 -13.65
N VAL A 48 0.41 -0.78 -14.55
CA VAL A 48 0.69 -0.88 -15.99
C VAL A 48 2.14 -0.50 -16.27
N TRP A 49 2.63 0.58 -15.67
CA TRP A 49 4.01 0.99 -15.81
C TRP A 49 4.99 -0.06 -15.29
N ASP A 50 4.69 -0.68 -14.15
CA ASP A 50 5.50 -1.73 -13.55
C ASP A 50 5.55 -2.98 -14.46
N ALA A 51 4.40 -3.41 -15.01
CA ALA A 51 4.37 -4.46 -16.02
C ALA A 51 5.26 -4.16 -17.24
N VAL A 52 5.26 -2.91 -17.72
CA VAL A 52 6.11 -2.48 -18.83
C VAL A 52 7.59 -2.53 -18.42
N ALA A 53 7.95 -2.08 -17.22
CA ALA A 53 9.32 -2.09 -16.73
C ALA A 53 9.88 -3.53 -16.58
N ILE A 54 9.06 -4.45 -16.08
CA ILE A 54 9.38 -5.88 -15.97
C ILE A 54 9.57 -6.48 -17.38
N ALA A 55 8.64 -6.21 -18.30
CA ALA A 55 8.70 -6.69 -19.68
C ALA A 55 9.94 -6.15 -20.42
N ALA A 56 10.32 -4.90 -20.14
CA ALA A 56 11.52 -4.26 -20.66
C ALA A 56 12.82 -4.74 -19.99
N LYS A 57 12.74 -5.63 -18.99
CA LYS A 57 13.87 -6.12 -18.17
C LYS A 57 14.67 -5.00 -17.52
N VAL A 58 14.03 -3.85 -17.28
CA VAL A 58 14.64 -2.73 -16.55
C VAL A 58 14.89 -3.15 -15.11
N TRP A 59 14.01 -3.97 -14.55
CA TRP A 59 14.20 -4.62 -13.27
C TRP A 59 13.47 -5.96 -13.19
N THR A 60 13.91 -6.81 -12.27
CA THR A 60 13.38 -8.16 -12.06
C THR A 60 13.21 -8.45 -10.58
N TYR A 61 12.13 -9.14 -10.21
CA TYR A 61 11.91 -9.58 -8.83
C TYR A 61 12.61 -10.90 -8.53
N ASP A 62 13.12 -11.02 -7.30
CA ASP A 62 13.65 -12.29 -6.81
C ASP A 62 12.49 -13.15 -6.29
N GLY A 63 12.14 -14.20 -7.07
CA GLY A 63 11.08 -15.14 -6.76
C GLY A 63 11.24 -15.89 -5.44
N LYS A 64 12.39 -15.76 -4.77
CA LYS A 64 12.62 -16.29 -3.41
C LYS A 64 11.75 -15.61 -2.35
N TYR A 65 11.42 -14.33 -2.53
CA TYR A 65 10.65 -13.52 -1.56
C TYR A 65 9.18 -13.34 -1.93
N LEU A 66 8.79 -13.85 -3.09
CA LEU A 66 7.42 -13.82 -3.59
C LEU A 66 6.71 -15.14 -3.27
N THR A 67 5.40 -15.08 -3.09
CA THR A 67 4.57 -16.29 -2.96
C THR A 67 4.55 -17.14 -4.22
N GLY A 68 4.87 -16.54 -5.38
CA GLY A 68 4.79 -17.17 -6.69
C GLY A 68 3.40 -17.10 -7.32
N ILE A 69 2.49 -16.32 -6.73
CA ILE A 69 1.18 -16.00 -7.31
C ILE A 69 1.34 -14.76 -8.18
N GLU A 70 1.32 -14.96 -9.50
CA GLU A 70 1.40 -13.89 -10.49
C GLU A 70 0.00 -13.56 -11.03
N MET A 71 -0.34 -12.27 -11.07
CA MET A 71 -1.45 -11.77 -11.85
C MET A 71 -1.02 -11.52 -13.31
N PRO A 72 -1.90 -11.79 -14.29
CA PRO A 72 -1.64 -11.40 -15.68
C PRO A 72 -1.38 -9.88 -15.75
N PRO A 73 -0.33 -9.39 -16.44
CA PRO A 73 0.54 -10.10 -17.37
C PRO A 73 1.77 -10.80 -16.79
N HIS A 74 2.36 -10.38 -15.66
CA HIS A 74 3.45 -11.05 -14.90
C HIS A 74 3.75 -10.26 -13.59
N ILE A 75 2.71 -9.76 -12.92
CA ILE A 75 2.87 -8.91 -11.74
C ILE A 75 2.65 -9.76 -10.47
N PRO A 76 3.58 -9.77 -9.51
CA PRO A 76 3.38 -10.47 -8.25
C PRO A 76 2.19 -9.87 -7.47
N ILE A 77 1.41 -10.71 -6.79
CA ILE A 77 0.28 -10.24 -5.98
C ILE A 77 0.72 -9.26 -4.88
N GLU A 78 1.93 -9.43 -4.38
CA GLU A 78 2.56 -8.55 -3.39
C GLU A 78 2.70 -7.12 -3.89
N GLU A 79 2.96 -6.91 -5.18
CA GLU A 79 3.05 -5.58 -5.79
C GLU A 79 1.68 -4.91 -5.90
N VAL A 80 0.67 -5.68 -6.31
CA VAL A 80 -0.72 -5.19 -6.32
C VAL A 80 -1.14 -4.76 -4.91
N LEU A 81 -0.78 -5.55 -3.90
CA LEU A 81 -1.01 -5.20 -2.50
C LEU A 81 -0.18 -3.98 -2.09
N PHE A 82 1.08 -3.86 -2.51
CA PHE A 82 1.93 -2.71 -2.21
C PHE A 82 1.31 -1.39 -2.67
N PHE A 83 0.81 -1.32 -3.92
CA PHE A 83 0.17 -0.12 -4.47
C PHE A 83 -1.15 0.26 -3.79
N VAL A 84 -1.72 -0.60 -2.96
CA VAL A 84 -2.91 -0.31 -2.16
C VAL A 84 -2.53 -0.03 -0.71
N VAL A 85 -1.79 -0.94 -0.10
CA VAL A 85 -1.44 -0.94 1.32
C VAL A 85 -0.60 0.27 1.69
N ILE A 86 0.44 0.58 0.93
CA ILE A 86 1.38 1.66 1.29
C ILE A 86 0.70 3.03 1.19
N PRO A 87 -0.06 3.35 0.13
CA PRO A 87 -0.82 4.59 0.10
C PRO A 87 -1.88 4.68 1.20
N VAL A 88 -2.54 3.56 1.58
CA VAL A 88 -3.46 3.54 2.72
C VAL A 88 -2.74 3.87 4.02
N CYS A 89 -1.57 3.28 4.27
CA CYS A 89 -0.72 3.61 5.43
C CYS A 89 -0.34 5.10 5.45
N GLY A 90 0.00 5.66 4.28
CA GLY A 90 0.29 7.08 4.12
C GLY A 90 -0.91 7.98 4.44
N LEU A 91 -2.11 7.64 3.94
CA LEU A 91 -3.34 8.38 4.23
C LEU A 91 -3.71 8.32 5.71
N LEU A 92 -3.55 7.17 6.36
CA LEU A 92 -3.79 7.01 7.80
C LEU A 92 -2.87 7.93 8.60
N THR A 93 -1.59 7.93 8.26
CA THR A 93 -0.59 8.77 8.91
C THR A 93 -0.88 10.26 8.68
N TYR A 94 -1.21 10.65 7.45
CA TYR A 94 -1.54 12.03 7.11
C TYR A 94 -2.76 12.54 7.89
N ASN A 95 -3.82 11.74 7.97
CA ASN A 95 -5.03 12.09 8.72
C ASN A 95 -4.74 12.26 10.22
N ALA A 96 -3.98 11.34 10.81
CA ALA A 96 -3.61 11.42 12.22
C ALA A 96 -2.75 12.65 12.51
N VAL A 97 -1.70 12.89 11.72
CA VAL A 97 -0.80 14.04 11.89
C VAL A 97 -1.55 15.36 11.69
N SER A 98 -2.40 15.45 10.66
CA SER A 98 -3.23 16.64 10.41
C SER A 98 -4.16 16.92 11.59
N THR A 99 -4.79 15.88 12.15
CA THR A 99 -5.69 16.03 13.31
C THR A 99 -4.94 16.49 14.56
N ILE A 100 -3.76 15.93 14.82
CA ILE A 100 -2.92 16.31 15.96
C ILE A 100 -2.42 17.76 15.83
N LEU A 101 -1.97 18.15 14.64
CA LEU A 101 -1.54 19.53 14.36
C LEU A 101 -2.69 20.53 14.53
N ASP A 102 -3.88 20.19 14.06
CA ASP A 102 -5.08 21.03 14.24
C ASP A 102 -5.44 21.20 15.72
N TRP A 103 -5.27 20.17 16.55
CA TRP A 103 -5.45 20.29 18.00
C TRP A 103 -4.38 21.16 18.65
N SER A 104 -3.12 21.01 18.23
CA SER A 104 -2.03 21.84 18.75
C SER A 104 -2.19 23.30 18.39
N ARG A 105 -2.74 23.63 17.22
CA ARG A 105 -2.92 25.01 16.75
C ARG A 105 -4.12 25.72 17.40
N ARG A 106 -5.05 24.96 17.99
CA ARG A 106 -6.23 25.49 18.71
C ARG A 106 -5.98 25.72 20.21
N ARG A 107 -4.85 25.26 20.74
CA ARG A 107 -4.36 25.60 22.09
C ARG A 107 -3.40 26.78 22.01
#